data_AF-A0A7S1DII2-F1
#
_entry.id   AF-A0A7S1DII2-F1
#
_cell.length_a   1.000
_cell.length_b   1.000
_cell.length_c   1.000
_cell.angle_alpha   90.00
_cell.angle_beta   90.00
_cell.angle_gamma   90.00
#
_symmetry.space_group_name_H-M   'P 1'
#
loop_
_entity.id
_entity.type
_entity.pdbx_description
1 polymer ?
#
loop_
_entity_poly.entity_id
_entity_poly.type
_entity_poly.pdbx_seq_one_letter_code
_entity_poly.pdbx_strand_id
1 'polypeptide(L)'
;QLKDLPSDDAVRVKVTDALIEKLFNMGLVPTKKSLLQCEGLAVSAFCRRRLPVVLVRLKFCETLKEAVSFVEQGHIRIGPEVVTDPGFHVTRSMEDFVAWVDSSKIRRKVMKYNDAVDDYDLLGQ
;
A
#
# COMPACT_ATOMS: atom_id res chain seq x y z
N GLN A 1 30.37 1.96 3.84
CA GLN A 1 28.91 1.80 3.96
C GLN A 1 28.64 0.65 4.93
N LEU A 2 27.77 0.79 5.94
CA LEU A 2 27.39 -0.14 7.04
C LEU A 2 28.08 -1.52 7.21
N LYS A 3 28.27 -2.29 6.15
CA LYS A 3 29.10 -3.51 6.11
C LYS A 3 30.58 -3.27 6.46
N ASP A 4 31.10 -2.08 6.18
CA ASP A 4 32.51 -1.73 6.41
C ASP A 4 32.81 -1.35 7.87
N LEU A 5 31.77 -1.17 8.70
CA LEU A 5 31.92 -0.86 10.12
C LEU A 5 32.15 -2.15 10.93
N PRO A 6 32.87 -2.11 12.07
CA PRO A 6 32.99 -3.25 12.98
C PRO A 6 31.63 -3.75 13.46
N SER A 7 31.50 -5.05 13.68
CA SER A 7 30.22 -5.66 14.09
C SER A 7 29.73 -5.16 15.45
N ASP A 8 30.65 -4.75 16.33
CA ASP A 8 30.37 -4.29 17.70
C ASP A 8 30.13 -2.78 17.80
N ASP A 9 30.20 -2.05 16.68
CA ASP A 9 29.94 -0.62 16.67
C ASP A 9 28.46 -0.35 16.98
N ALA A 10 28.20 0.41 18.05
CA ALA A 10 26.85 0.76 18.48
C ALA A 10 26.04 1.51 17.40
N VAL A 11 26.71 2.30 16.54
CA VAL A 11 26.09 2.97 15.41
C VAL A 11 25.67 1.96 14.35
N ARG A 12 26.51 0.96 14.06
CA ARG A 12 26.19 -0.10 13.10
C ARG A 12 24.95 -0.88 13.54
N VAL A 13 24.88 -1.31 14.80
CA VAL A 13 23.72 -2.05 15.34
C VAL A 13 22.45 -1.20 15.25
N LYS A 14 22.48 0.03 15.76
CA LYS A 14 21.31 0.92 15.78
C LYS A 14 20.79 1.24 14.38
N VAL A 15 21.69 1.54 13.44
CA VAL A 15 21.30 1.89 12.06
C VAL A 15 20.81 0.65 11.30
N THR A 16 21.40 -0.52 11.55
CA THR A 16 20.96 -1.79 10.96
C THR A 16 19.53 -2.11 11.39
N ASP A 17 19.23 -1.99 12.68
CA ASP A 17 17.89 -2.25 13.21
C ASP A 17 16.87 -1.26 12.65
N ALA A 18 17.20 0.04 12.65
CA ALA A 18 16.33 1.07 12.10
C ALA A 18 16.06 0.88 10.59
N LEU A 19 17.07 0.46 9.82
CA LEU A 19 16.93 0.19 8.40
C LEU A 19 16.00 -1.00 8.15
N ILE A 20 16.25 -2.13 8.82
CA ILE A 20 15.45 -3.35 8.66
C ILE A 20 14.00 -3.10 9.08
N GLU A 21 13.80 -2.39 10.19
CA GLU A 21 12.46 -2.03 10.64
C GLU A 21 11.72 -1.16 9.63
N LYS A 22 12.38 -0.13 9.09
CA LYS A 22 11.77 0.74 8.07
C LYS A 22 11.42 -0.04 6.80
N LEU A 23 12.31 -0.90 6.30
CA LEU A 23 12.07 -1.73 5.12
C LEU A 23 10.93 -2.74 5.33
N PHE A 24 10.84 -3.31 6.53
CA PHE A 24 9.75 -4.20 6.90
C PHE A 24 8.41 -3.43 6.94
N ASN A 25 8.36 -2.28 7.60
CA ASN A 25 7.14 -1.45 7.70
C ASN A 25 6.67 -0.95 6.32
N MET A 26 7.62 -0.63 5.42
CA MET A 26 7.32 -0.29 4.02
C MET A 26 6.85 -1.48 3.17
N GLY A 27 6.94 -2.72 3.68
CA GLY A 27 6.47 -3.92 2.99
C GLY A 27 7.43 -4.47 1.94
N LEU A 28 8.69 -4.02 1.94
CA LEU A 28 9.70 -4.40 0.95
C LEU A 28 10.39 -5.71 1.29
N VAL A 29 10.56 -5.99 2.58
CA VAL A 29 11.19 -7.21 3.09
C VAL A 29 10.17 -7.99 3.93
N PRO A 30 10.06 -9.31 3.77
CA PRO A 30 9.08 -10.12 4.48
C PRO A 30 9.39 -10.29 5.97
N THR A 31 10.66 -10.28 6.37
CA THR A 31 11.11 -10.57 7.75
C THR A 31 12.16 -9.56 8.23
N LYS A 32 12.28 -9.38 9.56
CA LYS A 32 13.25 -8.45 10.18
C LYS A 32 14.60 -9.11 10.54
N LYS A 33 14.91 -10.29 10.00
CA LYS A 33 15.96 -11.17 10.56
C LYS A 33 17.34 -10.98 9.95
N SER A 34 17.45 -10.53 8.69
CA SER A 34 18.73 -10.56 7.99
C SER A 34 18.94 -9.34 7.10
N LEU A 35 20.10 -8.71 7.26
CA LEU A 35 20.57 -7.61 6.43
C LEU A 35 20.86 -8.05 4.99
N LEU A 36 21.08 -9.35 4.75
CA LEU A 36 21.29 -9.90 3.39
C LEU A 36 20.08 -9.65 2.48
N GLN A 37 18.87 -9.61 3.04
CA GLN A 37 17.66 -9.32 2.26
C GLN A 37 17.63 -7.90 1.72
N CYS A 38 18.41 -6.99 2.31
CA CYS A 38 18.53 -5.61 1.83
C CYS A 38 19.43 -5.50 0.59
N GLU A 39 20.39 -6.40 0.44
CA GLU A 39 21.33 -6.41 -0.70
C GLU A 39 20.65 -6.92 -1.98
N GLY A 40 19.78 -7.92 -1.86
CA GLY A 40 19.01 -8.45 -2.98
C GLY A 40 17.72 -7.69 -3.31
N LEU A 41 17.53 -6.49 -2.76
CA LEU A 41 16.26 -5.78 -2.89
C LEU A 41 16.07 -5.23 -4.31
N ALA A 42 15.26 -5.93 -5.10
CA ALA A 42 14.93 -5.52 -6.47
C ALA A 42 13.95 -4.33 -6.48
N VAL A 43 14.04 -3.49 -7.52
CA VAL A 43 13.09 -2.39 -7.80
C VAL A 43 11.65 -2.91 -7.92
N SER A 44 11.48 -4.16 -8.37
CA SER A 44 10.17 -4.81 -8.45
C SER A 44 9.47 -4.92 -7.09
N ALA A 45 10.20 -4.98 -5.97
CA ALA A 45 9.62 -4.97 -4.63
C ALA A 45 8.89 -3.64 -4.33
N PHE A 46 9.46 -2.52 -4.76
CA PHE A 46 8.83 -1.20 -4.66
C PHE A 46 7.60 -1.11 -5.58
N CYS A 47 7.74 -1.53 -6.84
CA CYS A 47 6.62 -1.50 -7.79
C CYS A 47 5.43 -2.32 -7.32
N ARG A 48 5.64 -3.45 -6.63
CA ARG A 48 4.57 -4.29 -6.05
C ARG A 48 3.85 -3.66 -4.86
N ARG A 49 4.39 -2.60 -4.26
CA ARG A 49 3.78 -1.85 -3.16
C ARG A 49 3.11 -0.55 -3.62
N ARG A 50 3.12 -0.25 -4.93
CA ARG A 50 2.34 0.86 -5.49
C ARG A 50 0.84 0.58 -5.35
N LEU A 51 0.07 1.63 -5.08
CA LEU A 51 -1.37 1.55 -4.84
C LEU A 51 -2.13 0.71 -5.89
N PRO A 52 -1.92 0.89 -7.22
CA PRO A 52 -2.61 0.06 -8.21
C PRO A 52 -2.32 -1.45 -8.09
N VAL A 53 -1.08 -1.83 -7.77
CA VAL A 53 -0.71 -3.25 -7.63
C VAL A 53 -1.32 -3.84 -6.35
N VAL A 54 -1.36 -3.05 -5.28
CA VAL A 54 -2.01 -3.43 -4.02
C VAL A 54 -3.52 -3.61 -4.22
N LEU A 55 -4.18 -2.74 -4.98
CA LEU A 55 -5.62 -2.85 -5.29
C LEU A 55 -5.97 -4.14 -6.03
N VAL A 56 -5.17 -4.54 -7.02
CA VAL A 56 -5.35 -5.81 -7.74
C VAL A 56 -5.17 -7.00 -6.78
N ARG A 57 -4.20 -6.93 -5.86
CA ARG A 57 -3.98 -7.98 -4.86
C ARG A 57 -5.14 -8.09 -3.86
N LEU A 58 -5.69 -6.95 -3.44
CA LEU A 58 -6.86 -6.85 -2.55
C LEU A 58 -8.20 -7.13 -3.25
N LYS A 59 -8.19 -7.48 -4.55
CA LYS A 59 -9.39 -7.82 -5.33
C LYS A 59 -10.38 -6.66 -5.50
N PHE A 60 -9.90 -5.42 -5.48
CA PHE A 60 -10.71 -4.24 -5.84
C PHE A 60 -10.97 -4.17 -7.35
N CYS A 61 -10.08 -4.76 -8.16
CA CYS A 61 -10.13 -4.77 -9.61
C CYS A 61 -9.42 -6.02 -10.15
N GLU A 62 -9.74 -6.40 -11.38
CA GLU A 62 -9.17 -7.58 -12.02
C GLU A 62 -7.84 -7.26 -12.71
N THR A 63 -7.72 -6.06 -13.29
CA THR A 63 -6.55 -5.67 -14.09
C THR A 63 -5.83 -4.44 -13.53
N LEU A 64 -4.52 -4.37 -13.77
CA LEU A 64 -3.70 -3.23 -13.35
C LEU A 64 -4.10 -1.93 -14.08
N LYS A 65 -4.58 -2.03 -15.31
CA LYS A 65 -5.03 -0.86 -16.09
C LYS A 65 -6.24 -0.20 -15.43
N GLU A 66 -7.22 -1.00 -15.02
CA GLU A 66 -8.39 -0.50 -14.29
C GLU A 66 -8.00 0.08 -12.93
N ALA A 67 -7.09 -0.57 -12.21
CA ALA A 67 -6.58 -0.07 -10.94
C ALA A 67 -6.01 1.35 -11.07
N VAL A 68 -5.21 1.61 -12.12
CA VAL A 68 -4.68 2.94 -12.41
C VAL A 68 -5.80 3.93 -12.70
N SER A 69 -6.75 3.58 -13.58
CA SER A 69 -7.89 4.43 -13.89
C SER A 69 -8.73 4.80 -12.65
N PHE A 70 -8.97 3.85 -11.74
CA PHE A 70 -9.73 4.11 -10.52
C PHE A 70 -9.01 5.05 -9.55
N VAL A 71 -7.68 4.94 -9.46
CA VAL A 71 -6.86 5.86 -8.65
C VAL A 71 -6.86 7.25 -9.29
N GLU A 72 -6.59 7.38 -10.59
CA GLU A 72 -6.56 8.67 -11.29
C GLU A 72 -7.92 9.40 -11.25
N GLN A 73 -9.02 8.66 -11.29
CA GLN A 73 -10.37 9.20 -11.15
C GLN A 73 -10.75 9.57 -9.71
N GLY A 74 -9.90 9.25 -8.72
CA GLY A 74 -10.13 9.55 -7.32
C GLY A 74 -11.20 8.67 -6.67
N HIS A 75 -11.36 7.42 -7.12
CA HIS A 75 -12.31 6.48 -6.53
C HIS A 75 -11.78 5.75 -5.28
N ILE A 76 -10.48 5.88 -5.00
CA ILE A 76 -9.79 5.18 -3.91
C ILE A 76 -9.34 6.19 -2.84
N ARG A 77 -9.56 5.83 -1.58
CA ARG A 77 -9.04 6.53 -0.42
C ARG A 77 -8.21 5.60 0.46
N ILE A 78 -7.28 6.18 1.21
CA ILE A 78 -6.52 5.51 2.26
C ILE A 78 -6.81 6.24 3.55
N GLY A 79 -7.59 5.60 4.43
CA GLY A 79 -8.13 6.27 5.60
C GLY A 79 -9.06 7.44 5.19
N PRO A 80 -8.83 8.67 5.67
CA PRO A 80 -9.66 9.83 5.32
C PRO A 80 -9.27 10.51 3.99
N GLU A 81 -8.07 10.24 3.45
CA GLU A 81 -7.54 10.99 2.30
C GLU A 81 -7.78 10.25 0.97
N VAL A 82 -8.24 10.99 -0.03
CA VAL A 82 -8.39 10.48 -1.40
C VAL A 82 -7.04 10.53 -2.10
N VAL A 83 -6.63 9.41 -2.71
CA VAL A 83 -5.35 9.31 -3.39
C VAL A 83 -5.58 9.28 -4.90
N THR A 84 -4.98 10.25 -5.60
CA THR A 84 -5.07 10.38 -7.06
C THR A 84 -3.79 9.98 -7.79
N ASP A 85 -2.67 9.83 -7.08
CA ASP A 85 -1.38 9.45 -7.65
C ASP A 85 -1.20 7.92 -7.72
N PRO A 86 -1.09 7.30 -8.91
CA PRO A 86 -0.77 5.88 -9.06
C PRO A 86 0.66 5.52 -8.61
N GLY A 87 1.54 6.52 -8.43
CA GLY A 87 2.88 6.40 -7.88
C GLY A 87 2.90 6.17 -6.36
N PHE A 88 1.78 6.36 -5.68
CA PHE A 88 1.70 6.28 -4.22
C PHE A 88 2.15 4.91 -3.68
N HIS A 89 3.12 4.94 -2.75
CA HIS A 89 3.65 3.74 -2.09
C HIS A 89 2.84 3.41 -0.84
N VAL A 90 2.24 2.23 -0.81
CA VAL A 90 1.41 1.77 0.32
C VAL A 90 2.26 0.97 1.30
N THR A 91 2.37 1.43 2.54
CA THR A 91 3.02 0.69 3.63
C THR A 91 2.14 -0.46 4.11
N ARG A 92 2.69 -1.37 4.94
CA ARG A 92 1.90 -2.52 5.45
C ARG A 92 0.69 -2.07 6.27
N SER A 93 0.88 -1.06 7.13
CA SER A 93 -0.20 -0.55 7.99
C SER A 93 -1.26 0.23 7.21
N MET A 94 -0.89 0.89 6.11
CA MET A 94 -1.84 1.63 5.27
C MET A 94 -2.74 0.71 4.45
N GLU A 95 -2.32 -0.53 4.18
CA GLU A 95 -3.04 -1.49 3.34
C GLU A 95 -4.44 -1.80 3.88
N ASP A 96 -4.59 -1.87 5.20
CA ASP A 96 -5.87 -2.16 5.87
C ASP A 96 -6.89 -1.01 5.76
N PHE A 97 -6.41 0.20 5.46
CA PHE A 97 -7.25 1.40 5.36
C PHE A 97 -7.62 1.76 3.91
N VAL A 98 -7.24 0.93 2.94
CA VAL A 98 -7.59 1.13 1.53
C VAL A 98 -9.07 0.83 1.34
N ALA A 99 -9.84 1.82 0.90
CA ALA A 99 -11.27 1.70 0.67
C ALA A 99 -11.72 2.52 -0.55
N TRP A 100 -12.94 2.25 -1.01
CA TRP A 100 -13.61 3.13 -1.97
C TRP A 100 -13.98 4.46 -1.29
N VAL A 101 -13.93 5.55 -2.05
CA VAL A 101 -14.54 6.82 -1.62
C VAL A 101 -16.05 6.63 -1.49
N ASP A 102 -16.66 7.26 -0.50
CA ASP A 102 -18.08 7.05 -0.18
C ASP A 102 -19.00 7.52 -1.32
N SER A 103 -18.59 8.57 -2.04
CA SER A 103 -19.25 9.07 -3.27
C SER A 103 -18.97 8.27 -4.54
N SER A 104 -18.13 7.23 -4.46
CA SER A 104 -17.77 6.44 -5.63
C SER A 104 -18.97 5.69 -6.20
N LYS A 105 -19.22 5.88 -7.50
CA LYS A 105 -20.21 5.10 -8.24
C LYS A 105 -19.87 3.60 -8.26
N ILE A 106 -18.59 3.25 -8.14
CA ILE A 106 -18.14 1.86 -8.07
C ILE A 106 -18.58 1.23 -6.75
N ARG A 107 -18.40 1.92 -5.62
CA ARG A 107 -18.89 1.48 -4.29
C ARG A 107 -20.39 1.20 -4.36
N ARG A 108 -21.16 2.14 -4.91
CA ARG A 108 -22.63 1.99 -5.08
C ARG A 108 -22.99 0.78 -5.93
N LYS A 109 -22.27 0.53 -7.02
CA LYS A 109 -22.50 -0.64 -7.88
C LYS A 109 -22.19 -1.95 -7.16
N VAL A 110 -21.11 -2.01 -6.39
CA VAL A 110 -20.74 -3.18 -5.57
C VAL A 110 -21.78 -3.44 -4.48
N MET A 111 -22.21 -2.40 -3.76
CA MET A 111 -23.27 -2.53 -2.75
C MET A 111 -24.60 -2.98 -3.34
N LYS A 112 -24.96 -2.46 -4.52
CA LYS A 112 -26.17 -2.88 -5.25
C LYS A 112 -26.11 -4.34 -5.67
N TYR A 113 -24.95 -4.81 -6.09
CA TYR A 113 -24.76 -6.21 -6.40
C TYR A 113 -24.88 -7.12 -5.17
N ASN A 114 -24.46 -6.63 -4.00
CA ASN A 114 -24.53 -7.33 -2.73
C ASN A 114 -25.87 -7.12 -1.97
N ASP A 115 -26.87 -6.50 -2.59
CA ASP A 115 -28.16 -6.13 -1.98
C ASP A 115 -28.02 -5.36 -0.64
N ALA A 116 -26.93 -4.62 -0.48
CA ALA A 116 -26.55 -3.89 0.74
C ALA A 116 -26.55 -2.37 0.53
N VAL A 117 -27.37 -1.87 -0.39
CA VAL A 117 -27.51 -0.43 -0.63
C VAL A 117 -28.41 0.14 0.43
N ASP A 118 -27.86 1.08 1.19
CA ASP A 118 -28.63 1.95 2.07
C ASP A 118 -28.95 3.25 1.33
N ASP A 119 -30.25 3.54 1.17
CA ASP A 119 -30.72 4.75 0.51
C ASP A 119 -30.52 6.01 1.35
N TYR A 120 -30.26 5.90 2.66
CA TYR A 120 -29.94 7.02 3.53
C TYR A 120 -28.55 7.61 3.21
N ASP A 121 -27.56 6.76 2.93
CA ASP A 121 -26.21 7.14 2.50
C ASP A 121 -26.22 7.93 1.17
N LEU A 122 -27.29 7.80 0.38
CA LEU A 122 -27.45 8.45 -0.93
C LEU A 122 -27.98 9.88 -0.82
N LEU A 123 -28.62 10.26 0.29
CA LEU A 123 -29.28 11.55 0.49
C LEU A 123 -28.37 12.63 1.10
N GLY A 124 -27.17 12.27 1.56
CA GLY A 124 -26.23 13.14 2.27
C GLY A 124 -25.14 13.80 1.42
N GLN A 125 -25.33 13.93 0.10
CA GLN A 125 -24.38 14.59 -0.83
C GLN A 125 -24.96 15.85 -1.45
#